data_AF-A0A6V7WAQ5-F1
#
_entry.id   AF-A0A6V7WAQ5-F1
#
_cell.length_a   1.000
_cell.length_b   1.000
_cell.length_c   1.000
_cell.angle_alpha   90.00
_cell.angle_beta   90.00
_cell.angle_gamma   90.00
#
_symmetry.space_group_name_H-M   'P 1'
#
loop_
_entity.id
_entity.type
_entity.pdbx_description
1 polymer ?
#
loop_
_entity_poly.entity_id
_entity_poly.type
_entity_poly.pdbx_seq_one_letter_code
_entity_poly.pdbx_strand_id
1 'polypeptide(L)'
;MDKDENGEYFDLTTFSWNDGDIFGCGLVYPPTNKINESPYIFFTQNGKQMGKAYILDYNSESYKPFVWLKCCSVEANFGNNLESKPFTYDVFCNSVIKKL
;
A
#
# COMPACT_ATOMS: atom_id res chain seq x y z
N MET A 1 4.15 11.01 13.62
CA MET A 1 3.25 9.86 13.83
C MET A 1 1.94 10.29 13.23
N ASP A 2 1.53 9.58 12.19
CA ASP A 2 0.32 9.93 11.45
C ASP A 2 -0.91 9.46 12.24
N LYS A 3 -1.98 10.25 12.15
CA LYS A 3 -3.26 9.98 12.79
C LYS A 3 -4.24 9.45 11.76
N ASP A 4 -5.16 8.60 12.17
CA ASP A 4 -6.28 8.18 11.35
C ASP A 4 -7.34 9.29 11.23
N GLU A 5 -8.44 8.99 10.53
CA GLU A 5 -9.59 9.88 10.36
C GLU A 5 -10.32 10.24 11.66
N ASN A 6 -10.15 9.43 12.71
CA ASN A 6 -10.71 9.65 14.04
C ASN A 6 -9.74 10.43 14.96
N GLY A 7 -8.56 10.80 14.44
CA GLY A 7 -7.52 11.45 15.21
C GLY A 7 -6.78 10.51 16.16
N GLU A 8 -7.02 9.20 16.07
CA GLU A 8 -6.28 8.17 16.79
C GLU A 8 -4.92 7.99 16.14
N TYR A 9 -3.90 7.75 16.97
CA TYR A 9 -2.58 7.42 16.45
C TYR A 9 -2.66 6.06 15.77
N PHE A 10 -2.13 5.96 14.54
CA PHE A 10 -1.92 4.66 13.93
C PHE A 10 -1.03 3.83 14.85
N ASP A 11 -1.62 2.79 15.44
CA ASP A 11 -0.88 1.84 16.23
C ASP A 11 -0.05 0.93 15.30
N LEU A 12 1.09 1.46 14.87
CA LEU A 12 2.08 0.75 14.07
C LEU A 12 2.85 -0.30 14.90
N THR A 13 2.51 -0.53 16.18
CA THR A 13 3.28 -1.37 17.13
C THR A 13 3.45 -2.82 16.71
N THR A 14 2.80 -3.27 15.65
CA THR A 14 2.92 -4.64 15.15
C THR A 14 3.96 -4.83 14.05
N PHE A 15 4.63 -3.78 13.55
CA PHE A 15 5.63 -3.94 12.50
C PHE A 15 7.00 -3.33 12.85
N SER A 16 8.05 -4.12 12.64
CA SER A 16 9.45 -3.72 12.78
C SER A 16 10.06 -3.44 11.41
N TRP A 17 11.04 -2.54 11.38
CA TRP A 17 11.86 -2.27 10.20
C TRP A 17 13.21 -2.97 10.39
N ASN A 18 13.55 -3.85 9.46
CA ASN A 18 14.83 -4.55 9.46
C ASN A 18 15.57 -4.29 8.15
N ASP A 19 16.89 -4.37 8.20
CA ASP A 19 17.71 -4.29 6.99
C ASP A 19 17.32 -5.43 6.03
N GLY A 20 17.02 -5.06 4.79
CA GLY A 20 16.58 -5.99 3.74
C GLY A 20 15.06 -6.18 3.64
N ASP A 21 14.26 -5.58 4.53
CA ASP A 21 12.80 -5.61 4.37
C ASP A 21 12.35 -4.93 3.07
N ILE A 22 11.40 -5.55 2.39
CA ILE A 22 10.79 -5.04 1.16
C ILE A 22 9.40 -4.50 1.48
N PHE A 23 9.21 -3.21 1.27
CA PHE A 23 7.90 -2.57 1.43
C PHE A 23 7.23 -2.34 0.07
N GLY A 24 5.95 -2.71 -0.02
CA GLY A 24 5.12 -2.48 -1.19
C GLY A 24 3.94 -1.56 -0.89
N CYS A 25 3.51 -0.83 -1.91
CA CYS A 25 2.28 -0.04 -1.89
C CYS A 25 1.53 -0.33 -3.19
N GLY A 26 0.26 -0.70 -3.08
CA GLY A 26 -0.60 -1.00 -4.21
C GLY A 26 -1.82 -0.09 -4.23
N LEU A 27 -2.13 0.47 -5.39
CA LEU A 27 -3.36 1.19 -5.68
C LEU A 27 -4.19 0.35 -6.66
N VAL A 28 -5.40 0.00 -6.27
CA VAL A 28 -6.30 -0.82 -7.08
C VAL A 28 -7.48 0.02 -7.51
N TYR A 29 -7.66 0.12 -8.81
CA TYR A 29 -8.88 0.65 -9.41
C TYR A 29 -9.84 -0.51 -9.68
N PRO A 30 -11.13 -0.36 -9.34
CA PRO A 30 -12.12 -1.35 -9.71
C PRO A 30 -12.25 -1.38 -11.24
N PRO A 31 -12.58 -2.55 -11.82
CA PRO A 31 -12.80 -2.65 -13.25
C PRO A 31 -13.98 -1.77 -13.67
N THR A 32 -13.97 -1.31 -14.91
CA THR A 32 -14.91 -0.31 -15.45
C THR A 32 -16.38 -0.71 -15.38
N ASN A 33 -16.68 -2.01 -15.22
CA ASN A 33 -18.04 -2.54 -15.05
C ASN A 33 -18.54 -2.48 -13.59
N LYS A 34 -17.72 -2.06 -12.64
CA LYS A 34 -18.01 -1.96 -11.20
C LYS A 34 -17.89 -0.51 -10.70
N ILE A 35 -18.57 0.41 -11.39
CA ILE A 35 -18.53 1.87 -11.14
C ILE A 35 -18.89 2.27 -9.68
N ASN A 36 -19.60 1.42 -8.95
CA ASN A 36 -19.99 1.69 -7.56
C ASN A 36 -18.93 1.28 -6.52
N GLU A 37 -17.87 0.59 -6.93
CA GLU A 37 -16.74 0.29 -6.05
C GLU A 37 -15.74 1.45 -6.12
N SER A 38 -15.21 1.86 -4.97
CA SER A 38 -14.18 2.91 -4.90
C SER A 38 -12.78 2.29 -5.02
N PRO A 39 -11.79 3.02 -5.55
CA PRO A 39 -10.38 2.60 -5.52
C PRO A 39 -9.93 2.37 -4.09
N TYR A 40 -8.88 1.56 -3.90
CA TYR A 40 -8.30 1.36 -2.58
C TYR A 40 -6.78 1.25 -2.63
N ILE A 41 -6.14 1.62 -1.52
CA ILE A 41 -4.70 1.48 -1.29
C ILE A 41 -4.47 0.39 -0.26
N PHE A 42 -3.45 -0.43 -0.47
CA PHE A 42 -2.96 -1.39 0.51
C PHE A 42 -1.43 -1.35 0.57
N PHE A 43 -0.88 -1.79 1.69
CA PHE A 43 0.56 -1.84 1.94
C PHE A 43 1.00 -3.28 2.17
N THR A 44 2.26 -3.58 1.86
CA THR A 44 2.85 -4.89 2.11
C THR A 44 4.23 -4.76 2.75
N GLN A 45 4.60 -5.77 3.55
CA GLN A 45 5.95 -6.00 4.02
C GLN A 45 6.33 -7.43 3.64
N ASN A 46 7.45 -7.58 2.92
CA ASN A 46 7.95 -8.86 2.43
C ASN A 46 6.88 -9.67 1.67
N GLY A 47 6.09 -8.98 0.85
CA GLY A 47 5.02 -9.57 0.04
C GLY A 47 3.70 -9.86 0.77
N LYS A 48 3.63 -9.69 2.10
CA LYS A 48 2.41 -9.91 2.89
C LYS A 48 1.70 -8.58 3.17
N GLN A 49 0.37 -8.55 3.01
CA GLN A 49 -0.42 -7.35 3.31
C GLN A 49 -0.26 -6.93 4.78
N MET A 50 -0.01 -5.65 4.99
CA MET A 50 0.03 -4.99 6.28
C MET A 50 -1.32 -4.34 6.56
N GLY A 51 -1.87 -4.60 7.75
CA GLY A 51 -3.10 -3.95 8.19
C GLY A 51 -4.27 -4.13 7.21
N LYS A 52 -5.13 -3.10 7.15
CA LYS A 52 -6.31 -3.04 6.28
C LYS A 52 -6.03 -2.18 5.06
N ALA A 53 -6.77 -2.44 3.98
CA ALA A 53 -6.83 -1.54 2.85
C ALA A 53 -7.63 -0.28 3.18
N TYR A 54 -7.27 0.84 2.55
CA TYR A 54 -7.92 2.14 2.68
C TYR A 54 -8.73 2.41 1.42
N ILE A 55 -10.04 2.63 1.58
CA ILE A 55 -10.91 3.02 0.47
C ILE A 55 -10.69 4.50 0.18
N LEU A 56 -10.57 4.83 -1.09
CA LEU A 56 -10.33 6.18 -1.56
C LEU A 56 -11.63 6.85 -2.01
N ASP A 57 -11.72 8.17 -1.83
CA ASP A 57 -12.76 8.95 -2.47
C ASP A 57 -12.44 9.12 -3.97
N TYR A 58 -13.47 9.03 -4.81
CA TYR A 58 -13.37 9.15 -6.27
C TYR A 58 -12.97 10.56 -6.72
N ASN A 59 -13.01 11.54 -5.83
CA ASN A 59 -12.73 12.95 -6.10
C ASN A 59 -11.24 13.27 -6.32
N SER A 60 -10.33 12.29 -6.22
CA SER A 60 -8.90 12.45 -6.49
C SER A 60 -8.53 11.82 -7.83
N GLU A 61 -8.29 12.66 -8.84
CA GLU A 61 -7.98 12.23 -10.20
C GLU A 61 -6.52 11.76 -10.39
N SER A 62 -5.63 12.03 -9.43
CA SER A 62 -4.21 11.71 -9.59
C SER A 62 -3.54 11.32 -8.28
N TYR A 63 -3.11 10.07 -8.19
CA TYR A 63 -2.23 9.57 -7.13
C TYR A 63 -0.79 9.50 -7.63
N LYS A 64 0.16 9.85 -6.77
CA LYS A 64 1.59 9.70 -7.04
C LYS A 64 2.27 8.93 -5.91
N PRO A 65 3.21 8.02 -6.21
CA PRO A 65 4.00 7.36 -5.18
C PRO A 65 4.82 8.41 -4.42
N PHE A 66 4.89 8.28 -3.10
CA PHE A 66 5.67 9.15 -2.23
C PHE A 66 6.34 8.33 -1.13
N VAL A 67 7.59 8.64 -0.82
CA VAL A 67 8.37 8.02 0.26
C VAL A 67 9.06 9.13 1.04
N TRP A 68 8.95 9.08 2.37
CA TRP A 68 9.69 9.94 3.28
C TRP A 68 10.67 9.09 4.08
N LEU A 69 11.95 9.47 4.08
CA LEU A 69 13.01 8.80 4.84
C LEU A 69 13.54 9.71 5.94
N LYS A 70 14.00 9.13 7.05
CA LYS A 70 14.62 9.89 8.15
C LYS A 70 16.09 9.54 8.35
N CYS A 71 16.39 8.28 8.65
CA CYS A 71 17.74 7.80 8.98
C CYS A 71 18.07 6.47 8.30
N CYS A 72 17.63 6.27 7.05
CA CYS A 72 17.88 5.05 6.29
C CYS A 72 18.06 5.35 4.80
N SER A 73 18.63 4.39 4.08
CA SER A 73 18.73 4.38 2.63
C SER A 73 17.81 3.31 2.08
N VAL A 74 17.12 3.61 0.99
CA VAL A 74 16.25 2.65 0.30
C VAL A 74 16.51 2.69 -1.19
N GLU A 75 16.19 1.59 -1.86
CA GLU A 75 16.13 1.51 -3.31
C GLU A 75 14.65 1.42 -3.73
N ALA A 76 14.24 2.29 -4.66
CA ALA A 76 12.91 2.21 -5.25
C ALA A 76 12.92 1.26 -6.45
N ASN A 77 12.06 0.24 -6.44
CA ASN A 77 11.84 -0.64 -7.57
C ASN A 77 10.52 -0.30 -8.26
N PHE A 78 10.60 0.21 -9.49
CA PHE A 78 9.44 0.52 -10.34
C PHE A 78 9.13 -0.56 -11.39
N GLY A 79 9.71 -1.76 -11.24
CA GLY A 79 9.47 -2.89 -12.16
C GLY A 79 10.33 -2.87 -13.42
N ASN A 80 11.42 -2.09 -13.46
CA ASN A 80 12.32 -2.03 -14.62
C ASN A 80 13.09 -3.33 -14.87
N ASN A 81 13.25 -4.17 -13.83
CA ASN A 81 13.97 -5.43 -13.92
C ASN A 81 13.11 -6.57 -13.37
N LEU A 82 12.36 -7.21 -14.26
CA LEU A 82 11.45 -8.29 -13.90
C LEU A 82 12.15 -9.63 -13.65
N GLU A 83 13.43 -9.78 -14.03
CA GLU A 83 14.17 -11.02 -13.83
C GLU A 83 14.83 -11.08 -12.45
N SER A 84 15.61 -10.06 -12.09
CA SER A 84 16.36 -10.07 -10.83
C SER A 84 15.64 -9.35 -9.69
N LYS A 85 14.64 -8.51 -9.99
CA LYS A 85 13.84 -7.75 -8.99
C LYS A 85 12.36 -7.66 -9.41
N PRO A 86 11.68 -8.80 -9.61
CA PRO A 86 10.27 -8.79 -10.00
C PRO A 86 9.41 -8.03 -9.00
N PHE A 87 8.52 -7.17 -9.48
CA PHE A 87 7.45 -6.58 -8.68
C PHE A 87 6.24 -7.53 -8.72
N THR A 88 6.27 -8.59 -7.91
CA THR A 88 5.20 -9.60 -7.88
C THR A 88 4.34 -9.46 -6.64
N TYR A 89 3.07 -9.13 -6.85
CA TYR A 89 2.03 -9.21 -5.83
C TYR A 89 0.85 -10.00 -6.38
N ASP A 90 0.41 -11.03 -5.65
CA ASP A 90 -0.79 -11.78 -6.01
C ASP A 90 -2.04 -11.04 -5.53
N VAL A 91 -2.72 -10.39 -6.47
CA VAL A 91 -3.91 -9.56 -6.22
C VAL A 91 -5.11 -10.42 -5.77
N PHE A 92 -5.11 -11.73 -6.03
CA PHE A 92 -6.25 -12.60 -5.75
C PHE A 92 -6.33 -13.07 -4.28
N CYS A 93 -5.37 -12.71 -3.43
CA CYS A 93 -5.32 -13.16 -2.03
C CYS A 93 -6.05 -12.26 -0.99
N ASN A 94 -6.71 -11.16 -1.37
CA ASN A 94 -7.23 -10.20 -0.38
C ASN A 94 -8.71 -10.41 -0.05
N SER A 95 -9.00 -10.94 1.15
CA SER A 95 -10.34 -11.23 1.66
C SER A 95 -10.88 -10.28 2.74
N VAL A 96 -10.27 -9.12 3.01
CA VAL A 96 -10.80 -8.19 4.03
C VAL A 96 -10.66 -6.71 3.62
N ILE A 97 -11.73 -6.15 3.05
CA ILE A 97 -11.90 -4.71 2.82
C ILE A 97 -12.79 -4.15 3.95
N LYS A 98 -12.39 -3.06 4.61
CA LYS A 98 -13.26 -2.29 5.51
C LYS A 98 -13.39 -0.87 4.96
N LYS A 99 -14.61 -0.31 5.02
CA LYS A 99 -14.90 1.08 4.67
C LYS A 99 -14.35 1.99 5.77
N LEU A 100 -13.69 3.08 5.33
CA LEU A 100 -13.49 4.29 6.12
C LEU A 100 -14.84 5.01 6.23
#